data_AF-A0A6C1Y060-F1
#
_entry.id   AF-A0A6C1Y060-F1
#
_cell.length_a   1.000
_cell.length_b   1.000
_cell.length_c   1.000
_cell.angle_alpha   90.00
_cell.angle_beta   90.00
_cell.angle_gamma   90.00
#
_symmetry.space_group_name_H-M   'P 1'
#
loop_
_entity.id
_entity.type
_entity.pdbx_description
1 polymer ?
#
loop_
_entity_poly.entity_id
_entity_poly.type
_entity_poly.pdbx_seq_one_letter_code
_entity_poly.pdbx_strand_id
1 'polypeptide(L)'
;MTDTFILQEFIINDTSFRVHNVKIDKLICERDLPMMFLAHYDSLPDDIKTDKPLATFLKYSTQKMTTQEAATLLGLPPNTIKPATHIKITGTTVLVWDDFPLALHLQFTNTAKEFQTHYDGEPSRLMQKEAQAFAFSGNVHVLHKTTTKTLISVDLSDDEFTIAPNESYTRLPNSHALATTQILNIAKDKSPQFLAHLADVISTKVMDSL
;
A
#
# COMPACT_ATOMS: atom_id res chain seq x y z
N MET A 1 38.37 14.63 -0.20
CA MET A 1 36.92 14.92 -0.16
C MET A 1 36.24 13.59 0.13
N THR A 2 35.33 13.54 1.09
CA THR A 2 34.50 12.35 1.29
C THR A 2 33.42 12.38 0.22
N ASP A 3 33.29 11.32 -0.56
CA ASP A 3 32.24 11.24 -1.58
C ASP A 3 30.87 11.31 -0.90
N THR A 4 30.03 12.25 -1.36
CA THR A 4 28.64 12.41 -0.90
C THR A 4 27.72 11.63 -1.81
N PHE A 5 26.80 10.90 -1.21
CA PHE A 5 25.84 10.07 -1.90
C PHE A 5 24.41 10.44 -1.51
N ILE A 6 23.54 10.54 -2.50
CA ILE A 6 22.13 10.82 -2.32
C ILE A 6 21.35 9.50 -2.37
N LEU A 7 20.67 9.15 -1.28
CA LEU A 7 19.89 7.91 -1.15
C LEU A 7 18.91 7.73 -2.32
N GLN A 8 18.20 8.79 -2.68
CA GLN A 8 17.17 8.82 -3.71
C GLN A 8 17.73 8.51 -5.11
N GLU A 9 18.95 8.94 -5.42
CA GLU A 9 19.57 8.71 -6.73
C GLU A 9 19.89 7.22 -6.93
N PHE A 10 20.34 6.55 -5.87
CA PHE A 10 20.61 5.11 -5.94
C PHE A 10 19.37 4.25 -6.13
N ILE A 11 18.24 4.68 -5.59
CA ILE A 11 16.99 3.96 -5.81
C ILE A 11 16.63 3.94 -7.31
N ILE A 12 17.01 4.98 -8.05
CA ILE A 12 16.67 5.15 -9.48
C ILE A 12 17.72 4.49 -10.39
N ASN A 13 18.99 4.42 -9.98
CA ASN A 13 20.12 4.02 -10.82
C ASN A 13 20.38 2.50 -10.91
N ASP A 14 19.33 1.69 -11.09
CA ASP A 14 19.41 0.22 -11.26
C ASP A 14 20.33 -0.49 -10.25
N THR A 15 20.34 0.04 -9.03
CA THR A 15 21.26 -0.40 -7.99
C THR A 15 20.82 -1.76 -7.49
N SER A 16 21.77 -2.68 -7.27
CA SER A 16 21.55 -4.08 -6.90
C SER A 16 21.08 -4.27 -5.44
N PHE A 17 19.99 -3.61 -5.08
CA PHE A 17 19.28 -3.97 -3.87
C PHE A 17 18.81 -5.43 -3.98
N ARG A 18 18.83 -6.15 -2.85
CA ARG A 18 18.17 -7.45 -2.71
C ARG A 18 17.08 -7.36 -1.66
N VAL A 19 16.03 -8.15 -1.85
CA VAL A 19 14.99 -8.30 -0.83
C VAL A 19 15.53 -9.19 0.28
N HIS A 20 15.78 -8.63 1.45
CA HIS A 20 16.26 -9.39 2.60
C HIS A 20 15.12 -10.04 3.39
N ASN A 21 14.01 -9.32 3.55
CA ASN A 21 12.86 -9.81 4.29
C ASN A 21 11.55 -9.17 3.79
N VAL A 22 10.46 -9.91 3.89
CA VAL A 22 9.09 -9.42 3.75
C VAL A 22 8.25 -9.99 4.90
N LYS A 23 7.57 -9.11 5.62
CA LYS A 23 6.65 -9.45 6.69
C LYS A 23 5.26 -8.90 6.37
N ILE A 24 4.24 -9.73 6.50
CA ILE A 24 2.85 -9.30 6.41
C ILE A 24 2.36 -8.97 7.81
N ASP A 25 1.90 -7.75 8.02
CA ASP A 25 1.37 -7.29 9.30
C ASP A 25 -0.16 -7.36 9.35
N LYS A 26 -0.83 -7.14 8.21
CA LYS A 26 -2.29 -7.26 8.08
C LYS A 26 -2.64 -7.85 6.73
N LEU A 27 -3.49 -8.88 6.76
CA LEU A 27 -4.04 -9.55 5.59
C LEU A 27 -5.54 -9.76 5.83
N ILE A 28 -6.38 -9.12 5.01
CA ILE A 28 -7.82 -9.30 5.02
C ILE A 28 -8.27 -9.61 3.61
N CYS A 29 -9.09 -10.64 3.46
CA CYS A 29 -9.77 -11.02 2.23
C CYS A 29 -11.17 -11.55 2.60
N GLU A 30 -12.11 -10.64 2.80
CA GLU A 30 -13.43 -10.98 3.35
C GLU A 30 -14.56 -10.49 2.45
N ARG A 31 -15.64 -11.27 2.36
CA ARG A 31 -16.85 -10.86 1.64
C ARG A 31 -17.82 -10.17 2.56
N ASP A 32 -18.49 -9.15 2.02
CA ASP A 32 -19.61 -8.45 2.65
C ASP A 32 -19.29 -7.82 4.02
N LEU A 33 -18.08 -7.28 4.17
CA LEU A 33 -17.78 -6.45 5.34
C LEU A 33 -18.69 -5.22 5.39
N PRO A 34 -19.10 -4.77 6.59
CA PRO A 34 -19.95 -3.60 6.73
C PRO A 34 -19.35 -2.33 6.09
N MET A 35 -20.06 -1.77 5.12
CA MET A 35 -19.73 -0.51 4.44
C MET A 35 -20.78 0.55 4.76
N MET A 36 -20.42 1.82 4.58
CA MET A 36 -21.39 2.91 4.69
C MET A 36 -22.57 2.64 3.76
N PHE A 37 -23.80 2.86 4.24
CA PHE A 37 -25.02 2.71 3.44
C PHE A 37 -24.92 3.42 2.09
N LEU A 38 -24.30 4.61 2.06
CA LEU A 38 -24.12 5.37 0.82
C LEU A 38 -23.36 4.57 -0.25
N ALA A 39 -22.34 3.79 0.12
CA ALA A 39 -21.61 2.95 -0.83
C ALA A 39 -22.49 1.84 -1.45
N HIS A 40 -23.39 1.27 -0.63
CA HIS A 40 -24.38 0.31 -1.13
C HIS A 40 -25.39 0.99 -2.06
N TYR A 41 -25.90 2.16 -1.65
CA TYR A 41 -26.87 2.93 -2.43
C TYR A 41 -26.29 3.36 -3.80
N ASP A 42 -25.06 3.86 -3.82
CA ASP A 42 -24.38 4.30 -5.04
C ASP A 42 -24.16 3.15 -6.04
N SER A 43 -24.06 1.91 -5.55
CA SER A 43 -23.94 0.71 -6.39
C SER A 43 -25.26 0.26 -7.05
N LEU A 44 -26.40 0.82 -6.64
CA LEU A 44 -27.71 0.44 -7.17
C LEU A 44 -27.91 0.95 -8.61
N PRO A 45 -28.66 0.20 -9.43
CA PRO A 45 -29.23 0.70 -10.68
C PRO A 45 -30.05 2.00 -10.53
N ASP A 46 -30.06 2.83 -11.57
CA ASP A 46 -30.69 4.15 -11.53
C ASP A 46 -32.22 4.11 -11.44
N ASP A 47 -32.85 3.06 -11.97
CA ASP A 47 -34.29 2.80 -11.81
C ASP A 47 -34.65 2.57 -10.33
N ILE A 48 -33.85 1.76 -9.62
CA ILE A 48 -34.02 1.56 -8.17
C ILE A 48 -33.80 2.86 -7.41
N LYS A 49 -32.78 3.66 -7.77
CA LYS A 49 -32.52 4.96 -7.14
C LYS A 49 -33.66 5.97 -7.38
N THR A 50 -34.30 5.90 -8.54
CA THR A 50 -35.48 6.71 -8.90
C THR A 50 -36.68 6.34 -8.04
N ASP A 51 -36.96 5.03 -7.89
CA ASP A 51 -38.06 4.52 -7.06
C ASP A 51 -37.81 4.70 -5.55
N LYS A 52 -36.53 4.73 -5.14
CA LYS A 52 -36.10 4.87 -3.74
C LYS A 52 -35.09 6.00 -3.59
N PRO A 53 -35.53 7.28 -3.59
CA PRO A 53 -34.62 8.42 -3.52
C PRO A 53 -33.82 8.46 -2.22
N LEU A 54 -32.52 8.77 -2.31
CA LEU A 54 -31.59 8.86 -1.17
C LEU A 54 -32.08 9.79 -0.06
N ALA A 55 -32.83 10.85 -0.42
CA ALA A 55 -33.38 11.83 0.51
C ALA A 55 -34.17 11.17 1.67
N THR A 56 -34.88 10.06 1.38
CA THR A 56 -35.65 9.29 2.36
C THR A 56 -34.76 8.55 3.38
N PHE A 57 -33.51 8.31 3.04
CA PHE A 57 -32.57 7.47 3.80
C PHE A 57 -31.33 8.24 4.30
N LEU A 58 -31.27 9.57 4.15
CA LEU A 58 -30.10 10.38 4.49
C LEU A 58 -29.57 10.16 5.92
N LYS A 59 -30.45 9.90 6.89
CA LYS A 59 -30.09 9.62 8.28
C LYS A 59 -29.22 8.36 8.46
N TYR A 60 -29.20 7.47 7.46
CA TYR A 60 -28.43 6.23 7.46
C TYR A 60 -27.17 6.32 6.58
N SER A 61 -26.95 7.41 5.86
CA SER A 61 -25.90 7.54 4.83
C SER A 61 -24.50 7.09 5.28
N THR A 62 -24.10 7.40 6.51
CA THR A 62 -22.80 7.05 7.08
C THR A 62 -22.82 5.79 7.95
N GLN A 63 -23.98 5.18 8.18
CA GLN A 63 -24.10 3.96 8.98
C GLN A 63 -23.47 2.78 8.24
N LYS A 64 -22.54 2.08 8.89
CA LYS A 64 -21.95 0.85 8.37
C LYS A 64 -22.96 -0.30 8.48
N MET A 65 -23.17 -1.04 7.39
CA MET A 65 -24.05 -2.21 7.33
C MET A 65 -23.63 -3.16 6.19
N THR A 66 -24.05 -4.41 6.27
CA THR A 66 -23.90 -5.44 5.23
C THR A 66 -24.84 -5.19 4.05
N THR A 67 -24.62 -5.89 2.92
CA THR A 67 -25.55 -5.82 1.78
C THR A 67 -26.96 -6.27 2.14
N GLN A 68 -27.11 -7.29 3.00
CA GLN A 68 -28.41 -7.79 3.43
C GLN A 68 -29.17 -6.75 4.28
N GLU A 69 -28.48 -6.07 5.19
CA GLU A 69 -29.06 -5.00 6.00
C GLU A 69 -29.47 -3.80 5.13
N ALA A 70 -28.64 -3.40 4.18
CA ALA A 70 -28.95 -2.33 3.23
C ALA A 70 -30.16 -2.67 2.34
N ALA A 71 -30.23 -3.90 1.82
CA ALA A 71 -31.37 -4.37 1.04
C ALA A 71 -32.66 -4.37 1.88
N THR A 72 -32.57 -4.81 3.13
CA THR A 72 -33.70 -4.79 4.08
C THR A 72 -34.16 -3.36 4.36
N LEU A 73 -33.24 -2.43 4.60
CA LEU A 73 -33.53 -1.02 4.84
C LEU A 73 -34.23 -0.36 3.65
N LEU A 74 -33.82 -0.71 2.43
CA LEU A 74 -34.43 -0.23 1.20
C LEU A 74 -35.74 -0.96 0.84
N GLY A 75 -36.08 -2.06 1.50
CA GLY A 75 -37.20 -2.93 1.13
C GLY A 75 -36.99 -3.57 -0.25
N LEU A 76 -35.75 -3.98 -0.55
CA LEU A 76 -35.38 -4.68 -1.77
C LEU A 76 -35.35 -6.20 -1.52
N PRO A 77 -35.57 -7.03 -2.56
CA PRO A 77 -35.37 -8.47 -2.46
C PRO A 77 -33.95 -8.83 -1.98
N PRO A 78 -33.78 -9.96 -1.27
CA PRO A 78 -32.45 -10.46 -0.92
C PRO A 78 -31.55 -10.60 -2.15
N ASN A 79 -30.25 -10.36 -1.99
CA ASN A 79 -29.24 -10.43 -3.04
C ASN A 79 -29.38 -9.40 -4.19
N THR A 80 -30.26 -8.40 -4.08
CA THR A 80 -30.32 -7.29 -5.05
C THR A 80 -29.03 -6.47 -5.03
N ILE A 81 -28.46 -6.26 -3.84
CA ILE A 81 -27.17 -5.60 -3.65
C ILE A 81 -26.09 -6.67 -3.64
N LYS A 82 -25.12 -6.55 -4.53
CA LYS A 82 -24.06 -7.54 -4.68
C LYS A 82 -23.00 -7.37 -3.58
N PRO A 83 -22.68 -8.43 -2.82
CA PRO A 83 -21.63 -8.35 -1.81
C PRO A 83 -20.26 -8.22 -2.47
N ALA A 84 -19.48 -7.27 -1.97
CA ALA A 84 -18.12 -7.05 -2.44
C ALA A 84 -17.10 -7.85 -1.61
N THR A 85 -15.99 -8.22 -2.25
CA THR A 85 -14.78 -8.72 -1.61
C THR A 85 -13.92 -7.54 -1.18
N HIS A 86 -13.46 -7.55 0.07
CA HIS A 86 -12.68 -6.51 0.71
C HIS A 86 -11.27 -7.03 0.95
N ILE A 87 -10.29 -6.34 0.37
CA ILE A 87 -8.88 -6.74 0.45
C ILE A 87 -8.07 -5.65 1.11
N LYS A 88 -7.33 -6.02 2.16
CA LYS A 88 -6.32 -5.16 2.77
C LYS A 88 -5.05 -5.95 3.01
N ILE A 89 -3.96 -5.41 2.48
CA ILE A 89 -2.61 -5.92 2.66
C ILE A 89 -1.79 -4.77 3.22
N THR A 90 -1.14 -5.01 4.35
CA THR A 90 -0.07 -4.14 4.86
C THR A 90 1.08 -4.99 5.36
N GLY A 91 2.29 -4.50 5.20
CA GLY A 91 3.47 -5.18 5.70
C GLY A 91 4.69 -4.30 5.65
N THR A 92 5.83 -4.93 5.97
CA THR A 92 7.13 -4.32 5.83
C THR A 92 8.06 -5.16 4.98
N THR A 93 9.02 -4.49 4.35
CA THR A 93 10.12 -5.15 3.65
C THR A 93 11.44 -4.51 4.03
N VAL A 94 12.51 -5.31 4.04
CA VAL A 94 13.88 -4.84 4.18
C VAL A 94 14.59 -5.06 2.86
N LEU A 95 15.05 -3.96 2.25
CA LEU A 95 15.90 -3.98 1.06
C LEU A 95 17.34 -3.74 1.51
N VAL A 96 18.28 -4.54 1.05
CA VAL A 96 19.70 -4.42 1.41
C VAL A 96 20.50 -4.17 0.15
N TRP A 97 21.44 -3.23 0.21
CA TRP A 97 22.48 -3.09 -0.77
C TRP A 97 23.79 -3.56 -0.14
N ASP A 98 24.39 -4.63 -0.70
CA ASP A 98 25.56 -5.25 -0.09
C ASP A 98 26.87 -4.49 -0.41
N ASP A 99 27.02 -3.88 -1.61
CA ASP A 99 28.23 -3.14 -2.01
C ASP A 99 28.40 -1.80 -1.27
N PHE A 100 27.30 -1.26 -0.77
CA PHE A 100 27.26 -0.09 0.08
C PHE A 100 26.41 -0.45 1.29
N PRO A 101 27.00 -0.75 2.48
CA PRO A 101 26.34 -1.42 3.60
C PRO A 101 25.19 -0.57 4.16
N LEU A 102 24.06 -0.72 3.47
CA LEU A 102 22.86 0.10 3.53
C LEU A 102 21.67 -0.84 3.50
N ALA A 103 20.75 -0.65 4.46
CA ALA A 103 19.47 -1.31 4.42
C ALA A 103 18.33 -0.30 4.58
N LEU A 104 17.27 -0.50 3.81
CA LEU A 104 16.03 0.27 3.86
C LEU A 104 14.94 -0.63 4.44
N HIS A 105 14.39 -0.23 5.58
CA HIS A 105 13.19 -0.86 6.13
C HIS A 105 11.98 0.03 5.78
N LEU A 106 11.09 -0.55 4.97
CA LEU A 106 10.02 0.13 4.28
C LEU A 106 8.67 -0.48 4.66
N GLN A 107 7.64 0.34 4.68
CA GLN A 107 6.25 -0.09 4.82
C GLN A 107 5.56 -0.11 3.45
N PHE A 108 4.69 -1.08 3.22
CA PHE A 108 3.87 -1.17 2.02
C PHE A 108 2.41 -1.47 2.33
N THR A 109 1.53 -1.06 1.42
CA THR A 109 0.10 -1.41 1.44
C THR A 109 -0.48 -1.49 0.03
N ASN A 110 -1.51 -2.31 -0.19
CA ASN A 110 -2.24 -2.32 -1.46
C ASN A 110 -3.10 -1.04 -1.67
N THR A 111 -3.56 -0.41 -0.58
CA THR A 111 -4.43 0.77 -0.67
C THR A 111 -4.28 1.67 0.56
N ALA A 112 -4.45 2.98 0.39
CA ALA A 112 -4.52 3.92 1.52
C ALA A 112 -5.86 3.83 2.29
N LYS A 113 -6.88 3.20 1.70
CA LYS A 113 -8.20 3.00 2.31
C LYS A 113 -8.16 1.90 3.38
N GLU A 114 -9.26 1.79 4.14
CA GLU A 114 -9.47 0.68 5.07
C GLU A 114 -9.38 -0.67 4.34
N PHE A 115 -10.02 -0.75 3.15
CA PHE A 115 -10.02 -1.88 2.24
C PHE A 115 -10.08 -1.42 0.78
N GLN A 116 -9.57 -2.26 -0.12
CA GLN A 116 -9.86 -2.18 -1.54
C GLN A 116 -11.06 -3.10 -1.83
N THR A 117 -12.07 -2.56 -2.50
CA THR A 117 -13.35 -3.24 -2.72
C THR A 117 -13.44 -3.75 -4.15
N HIS A 118 -13.83 -5.01 -4.32
CA HIS A 118 -14.03 -5.66 -5.61
C HIS A 118 -15.40 -6.35 -5.67
N TYR A 119 -16.22 -6.00 -6.66
CA TYR A 119 -17.53 -6.62 -6.86
C TYR A 119 -17.45 -7.90 -7.71
N ASP A 120 -16.35 -8.09 -8.44
CA ASP A 120 -16.16 -9.18 -9.39
C ASP A 120 -14.76 -9.77 -9.27
N GLY A 121 -14.67 -11.08 -9.46
CA GLY A 121 -13.43 -11.83 -9.41
C GLY A 121 -13.39 -12.89 -8.31
N GLU A 122 -12.50 -13.86 -8.51
CA GLU A 122 -12.22 -14.89 -7.52
C GLU A 122 -11.26 -14.31 -6.45
N PRO A 123 -11.51 -14.55 -5.14
CA PRO A 123 -10.71 -13.99 -4.05
C PRO A 123 -9.20 -14.16 -4.18
N SER A 124 -8.68 -15.35 -4.50
CA SER A 124 -7.24 -15.61 -4.65
C SER A 124 -6.63 -14.80 -5.81
N ARG A 125 -7.33 -14.68 -6.95
CA ARG A 125 -6.89 -13.85 -8.07
C ARG A 125 -6.90 -12.36 -7.73
N LEU A 126 -7.91 -11.89 -7.01
CA LEU A 126 -7.98 -10.51 -6.52
C LEU A 126 -6.86 -10.23 -5.52
N MET A 127 -6.60 -11.15 -4.61
CA MET A 127 -5.50 -11.09 -3.65
C MET A 127 -4.14 -10.96 -4.34
N GLN A 128 -3.87 -11.79 -5.34
CA GLN A 128 -2.64 -11.71 -6.11
C GLN A 128 -2.48 -10.35 -6.80
N LYS A 129 -3.55 -9.86 -7.43
CA LYS A 129 -3.57 -8.55 -8.09
C LYS A 129 -3.28 -7.41 -7.11
N GLU A 130 -3.94 -7.42 -5.95
CA GLU A 130 -3.75 -6.39 -4.92
C GLU A 130 -2.37 -6.45 -4.27
N ALA A 131 -1.80 -7.65 -4.11
CA ALA A 131 -0.44 -7.83 -3.63
C ALA A 131 0.60 -7.27 -4.60
N GLN A 132 0.38 -7.42 -5.91
CA GLN A 132 1.24 -6.82 -6.95
C GLN A 132 1.06 -5.30 -7.06
N ALA A 133 -0.14 -4.78 -6.79
CA ALA A 133 -0.46 -3.36 -6.86
C ALA A 133 -0.05 -2.55 -5.63
N PHE A 134 0.79 -3.10 -4.73
CA PHE A 134 1.22 -2.40 -3.52
C PHE A 134 1.93 -1.05 -3.81
N ALA A 135 1.87 -0.13 -2.85
CA ALA A 135 2.66 1.08 -2.83
C ALA A 135 3.43 1.17 -1.53
N PHE A 136 4.64 1.74 -1.59
CA PHE A 136 5.37 2.14 -0.41
C PHE A 136 4.73 3.38 0.20
N SER A 137 4.67 3.42 1.53
CA SER A 137 4.10 4.55 2.26
C SER A 137 4.68 4.63 3.66
N GLY A 138 4.43 5.76 4.34
CA GLY A 138 4.76 5.89 5.77
C GLY A 138 6.24 6.08 6.02
N ASN A 139 6.74 5.38 7.04
CA ASN A 139 8.08 5.62 7.56
C ASN A 139 9.15 4.87 6.75
N VAL A 140 10.26 5.56 6.48
CA VAL A 140 11.47 4.94 5.96
C VAL A 140 12.51 4.92 7.06
N HIS A 141 13.04 3.74 7.35
CA HIS A 141 14.18 3.59 8.24
C HIS A 141 15.41 3.15 7.45
N VAL A 142 16.53 3.78 7.74
CA VAL A 142 17.79 3.56 7.04
C VAL A 142 18.82 3.04 8.03
N LEU A 143 19.42 1.90 7.73
CA LEU A 143 20.62 1.41 8.39
C LEU A 143 21.79 1.70 7.47
N HIS A 144 22.72 2.54 7.89
CA HIS A 144 23.90 2.91 7.11
C HIS A 144 25.13 2.71 7.99
N LYS A 145 26.08 1.87 7.59
CA LYS A 145 27.26 1.55 8.42
C LYS A 145 28.57 2.14 7.93
N THR A 146 28.60 2.68 6.71
CA THR A 146 29.84 3.17 6.10
C THR A 146 30.30 4.47 6.75
N THR A 147 31.54 4.52 7.25
CA THR A 147 32.17 5.76 7.73
C THR A 147 33.04 6.45 6.66
N THR A 148 33.30 5.76 5.55
CA THR A 148 34.16 6.26 4.46
C THR A 148 33.44 7.15 3.45
N LYS A 149 32.12 7.24 3.52
CA LYS A 149 31.25 7.91 2.55
C LYS A 149 30.13 8.64 3.29
N THR A 150 29.75 9.82 2.80
CA THR A 150 28.62 10.57 3.36
C THR A 150 27.35 10.12 2.67
N LEU A 151 26.32 9.74 3.44
CA LEU A 151 24.99 9.47 2.90
C LEU A 151 24.05 10.61 3.30
N ILE A 152 23.40 11.21 2.31
CA ILE A 152 22.36 12.22 2.51
C ILE A 152 21.05 11.75 1.89
N SER A 153 19.96 12.32 2.39
CA SER A 153 18.64 12.24 1.79
C SER A 153 18.24 13.64 1.37
N VAL A 154 17.66 13.78 0.17
CA VAL A 154 17.12 15.04 -0.33
C VAL A 154 15.60 14.91 -0.42
N ASP A 155 14.88 15.88 0.13
CA ASP A 155 13.41 15.89 0.08
C ASP A 155 12.86 16.58 -1.18
N LEU A 156 11.53 16.75 -1.26
CA LEU A 156 10.87 17.34 -2.43
C LEU A 156 11.06 18.88 -2.53
N SER A 157 11.61 19.51 -1.49
CA SER A 157 11.93 20.95 -1.45
C SER A 157 13.43 21.20 -1.61
N ASP A 158 14.18 20.17 -1.99
CA ASP A 158 15.65 20.15 -2.06
C ASP A 158 16.34 20.36 -0.69
N ASP A 159 15.64 20.12 0.42
CA ASP A 159 16.27 20.15 1.74
C ASP A 159 17.12 18.89 1.93
N GLU A 160 18.33 19.06 2.48
CA GLU A 160 19.28 17.97 2.72
C GLU A 160 19.23 17.48 4.17
N PHE A 161 19.26 16.15 4.34
CA PHE A 161 19.38 15.50 5.63
C PHE A 161 20.53 14.49 5.61
N THR A 162 21.55 14.72 6.44
CA THR A 162 22.68 13.81 6.57
C THR A 162 22.32 12.60 7.43
N ILE A 163 22.52 11.40 6.88
CA ILE A 163 22.29 10.12 7.55
C ILE A 163 23.61 9.64 8.16
N ALA A 164 23.78 9.90 9.45
CA ALA A 164 24.96 9.48 10.18
C ALA A 164 25.11 7.94 10.19
N PRO A 165 26.34 7.41 10.10
CA PRO A 165 26.57 5.97 10.24
C PRO A 165 26.10 5.47 11.62
N ASN A 166 25.38 4.36 11.64
CA ASN A 166 24.77 3.81 12.85
C ASN A 166 24.65 2.28 12.75
N GLU A 167 24.83 1.60 13.89
CA GLU A 167 24.59 0.15 14.02
C GLU A 167 23.10 -0.22 14.05
N SER A 168 22.24 0.78 14.22
CA SER A 168 20.78 0.66 14.28
C SER A 168 20.08 1.51 13.22
N TYR A 169 18.83 1.17 12.96
CA TYR A 169 17.99 1.89 12.00
C TYR A 169 17.70 3.32 12.46
N THR A 170 17.97 4.28 11.58
CA THR A 170 17.61 5.69 11.77
C THR A 170 16.35 6.00 10.97
N ARG A 171 15.33 6.57 11.63
CA ARG A 171 14.10 7.00 10.96
C ARG A 171 14.37 8.31 10.19
N LEU A 172 14.04 8.34 8.90
CA LEU A 172 14.10 9.58 8.13
C LEU A 172 13.04 10.59 8.63
N PRO A 173 13.32 11.90 8.55
CA PRO A 173 12.28 12.92 8.72
C PRO A 173 11.13 12.71 7.72
N ASN A 174 9.94 13.21 8.04
CA ASN A 174 8.73 12.91 7.27
C ASN A 174 8.83 13.34 5.80
N SER A 175 9.39 14.52 5.51
CA SER A 175 9.52 15.02 4.12
C SER A 175 10.48 14.16 3.29
N HIS A 176 11.60 13.75 3.89
CA HIS A 176 12.57 12.83 3.30
C HIS A 176 12.02 11.41 3.08
N ALA A 177 11.24 10.90 4.04
CA ALA A 177 10.54 9.61 3.89
C ALA A 177 9.52 9.66 2.75
N LEU A 178 8.77 10.76 2.64
CA LEU A 178 7.84 11.00 1.52
C LEU A 178 8.58 11.02 0.17
N ALA A 179 9.65 11.80 0.05
CA ALA A 179 10.46 11.84 -1.16
C ALA A 179 11.00 10.45 -1.55
N THR A 180 11.49 9.70 -0.57
CA THR A 180 12.02 8.33 -0.78
C THR A 180 10.93 7.37 -1.26
N THR A 181 9.78 7.35 -0.59
CA THR A 181 8.64 6.47 -0.97
C THR A 181 8.06 6.84 -2.32
N GLN A 182 7.95 8.14 -2.64
CA GLN A 182 7.51 8.61 -3.95
C GLN A 182 8.46 8.13 -5.05
N ILE A 183 9.77 8.25 -4.85
CA ILE A 183 10.77 7.78 -5.81
C ILE A 183 10.72 6.25 -5.98
N LEU A 184 10.60 5.49 -4.89
CA LEU A 184 10.43 4.03 -4.98
C LEU A 184 9.18 3.64 -5.76
N ASN A 185 8.06 4.34 -5.55
CA ASN A 185 6.81 4.09 -6.27
C ASN A 185 6.93 4.46 -7.77
N ILE A 186 7.57 5.58 -8.10
CA ILE A 186 7.84 5.96 -9.49
C ILE A 186 8.79 4.96 -10.17
N ALA A 187 9.84 4.55 -9.45
CA ALA A 187 10.78 3.55 -9.93
C ALA A 187 10.10 2.20 -10.17
N LYS A 188 9.09 1.84 -9.37
CA LYS A 188 8.33 0.60 -9.55
C LYS A 188 7.61 0.58 -10.89
N ASP A 189 7.09 1.72 -11.33
CA ASP A 189 6.39 1.85 -12.62
C ASP A 189 7.34 1.97 -13.82
N LYS A 190 8.60 2.38 -13.59
CA LYS A 190 9.57 2.73 -14.65
C LYS A 190 10.77 1.78 -14.79
N SER A 191 11.12 1.04 -13.73
CA SER A 191 12.28 0.13 -13.69
C SER A 191 11.81 -1.31 -13.43
N PRO A 192 11.78 -2.17 -14.47
CA PRO A 192 11.02 -3.41 -14.43
C PRO A 192 11.75 -4.61 -13.79
N GLN A 193 13.03 -4.57 -13.44
CA GLN A 193 13.73 -5.80 -13.02
C GLN A 193 13.72 -6.01 -11.50
N PHE A 194 14.29 -5.10 -10.72
CA PHE A 194 14.38 -5.27 -9.27
C PHE A 194 13.02 -5.11 -8.57
N LEU A 195 12.25 -4.07 -8.92
CA LEU A 195 10.96 -3.81 -8.26
C LEU A 195 9.86 -4.76 -8.71
N ALA A 196 9.97 -5.38 -9.90
CA ALA A 196 9.12 -6.51 -10.27
C ALA A 196 9.44 -7.75 -9.42
N HIS A 197 10.72 -8.06 -9.21
CA HIS A 197 11.10 -9.15 -8.31
C HIS A 197 10.55 -8.93 -6.89
N LEU A 198 10.62 -7.71 -6.36
CA LEU A 198 10.00 -7.40 -5.07
C LEU A 198 8.47 -7.61 -5.09
N ALA A 199 7.79 -7.21 -6.16
CA ALA A 199 6.36 -7.46 -6.30
C ALA A 199 6.02 -8.95 -6.31
N ASP A 200 6.85 -9.77 -6.97
CA ASP A 200 6.70 -11.22 -6.95
C ASP A 200 6.94 -11.78 -5.55
N VAL A 201 8.00 -11.38 -4.85
CA VAL A 201 8.29 -11.84 -3.48
C VAL A 201 7.16 -11.46 -2.51
N ILE A 202 6.65 -10.23 -2.60
CA ILE A 202 5.49 -9.80 -1.78
C ILE A 202 4.25 -10.62 -2.14
N SER A 203 3.98 -10.80 -3.44
CA SER A 203 2.84 -11.59 -3.92
C SER A 203 2.91 -13.03 -3.41
N THR A 204 4.03 -13.72 -3.58
CA THR A 204 4.27 -15.07 -3.04
C THR A 204 4.06 -15.09 -1.53
N LYS A 205 4.65 -14.14 -0.78
CA LYS A 205 4.51 -14.09 0.68
C LYS A 205 3.05 -13.92 1.14
N VAL A 206 2.28 -13.09 0.43
CA VAL A 206 0.85 -12.89 0.68
C VAL A 206 0.08 -14.18 0.39
N MET A 207 0.35 -14.83 -0.75
CA MET A 207 -0.35 -16.06 -1.14
C MET A 207 -0.02 -17.24 -0.21
N ASP A 208 1.21 -17.32 0.31
CA ASP A 208 1.62 -18.31 1.31
C ASP A 208 0.97 -18.09 2.69
N SER A 209 0.38 -16.91 2.92
CA SER A 209 -0.26 -16.53 4.19
C SER A 209 -1.78 -16.71 4.17
N LEU A 210 -2.36 -17.19 3.06
CA LEU A 210 -3.77 -17.55 2.92
C LEU A 210 -4.03 -18.97 3.42
#